data_AF-A0A4Y8M5S6-F1
#
_entry.id   AF-A0A4Y8M5S6-F1
#
_cell.length_a   1.000
_cell.length_b   1.000
_cell.length_c   1.000
_cell.angle_alpha   90.00
_cell.angle_beta   90.00
_cell.angle_gamma   90.00
#
_symmetry.space_group_name_H-M   'P 1'
#
loop_
_entity.id
_entity.type
_entity.pdbx_description
1 polymer ?
#
loop_
_entity_poly.entity_id
_entity_poly.type
_entity_poly.pdbx_seq_one_letter_code
_entity_poly.pdbx_strand_id
1 'polypeptide(L)' 'MAVIQPVIKVEIDPLKPVPEICAVIMAVTRYHLYQEEAILHGVQEAIERRLNSLKGAEKDAQSVL' A
#
# COMPACT_ATOMS: atom_id res chain seq x y z
N MET A 1 -7.88 -27.57 17.93
CA MET A 1 -6.54 -27.01 17.67
C MET A 1 -6.67 -25.49 17.61
N ALA A 2 -5.82 -24.75 18.31
CA ALA A 2 -5.81 -23.28 18.19
C ALA A 2 -5.07 -22.90 16.90
N VAL A 3 -5.64 -21.97 16.12
CA VAL A 3 -4.99 -21.37 14.95
C VAL A 3 -4.39 -20.05 15.39
N ILE A 4 -3.07 -19.91 15.28
CA ILE A 4 -2.36 -18.67 15.63
C ILE A 4 -2.19 -17.85 14.35
N GLN A 5 -2.69 -16.61 14.36
CA GLN A 5 -2.58 -15.68 13.24
C GLN A 5 -1.89 -14.38 13.71
N PRO A 6 -0.82 -13.92 13.04
CA PRO A 6 -0.25 -12.62 13.33
C PRO A 6 -1.22 -11.52 12.86
N VAL A 7 -1.54 -10.58 13.76
CA VAL A 7 -2.39 -9.43 13.46
C VAL A 7 -1.59 -8.15 13.71
N ILE A 8 -1.46 -7.31 12.69
CA ILE A 8 -0.90 -5.97 12.81
C ILE A 8 -2.08 -4.99 12.87
N LYS A 9 -2.20 -4.26 13.99
CA LYS A 9 -3.18 -3.19 14.18
C LYS A 9 -2.48 -1.85 14.13
N VAL A 10 -2.94 -0.94 13.27
CA VAL A 10 -2.41 0.42 13.13
C VAL A 10 -3.55 1.42 13.15
N GLU A 11 -3.35 2.53 13.85
CA GLU A 11 -4.24 3.69 13.84
C GLU A 11 -3.63 4.72 12.90
N ILE A 12 -4.43 5.21 11.94
CA ILE A 12 -3.98 6.12 10.90
C ILE A 12 -4.55 7.50 11.18
N ASP A 13 -3.70 8.52 11.24
CA ASP A 13 -4.15 9.91 11.24
C ASP A 13 -4.56 10.31 9.81
N PRO A 14 -5.84 10.60 9.56
CA PRO A 14 -6.31 10.94 8.21
C PRO A 14 -5.73 12.27 7.70
N LEU A 15 -5.21 13.14 8.57
CA LEU A 15 -4.60 14.41 8.16
C LEU A 15 -3.16 14.24 7.66
N LYS A 16 -2.50 13.13 8.01
CA LYS A 16 -1.11 12.86 7.65
C LYS A 16 -0.83 11.38 7.37
N PRO A 17 -1.59 10.66 6.54
CA PRO A 17 -1.60 9.19 6.53
C PRO A 17 -0.32 8.50 6.00
N VAL A 18 0.60 9.24 5.37
CA VAL A 18 1.75 8.66 4.64
C VAL A 18 2.77 8.01 5.59
N PRO A 19 3.25 8.66 6.66
CA PRO A 19 4.19 8.06 7.60
C PRO A 19 3.65 6.79 8.27
N GLU A 20 2.36 6.74 8.59
CA GLU A 20 1.71 5.60 9.22
C GLU A 20 1.63 4.42 8.25
N ILE A 21 1.30 4.67 6.97
CA ILE A 21 1.32 3.62 5.94
C ILE A 21 2.74 3.07 5.76
N CYS A 22 3.76 3.93 5.74
CA CYS A 22 5.15 3.49 5.69
C CYS A 22 5.51 2.62 6.91
N ALA A 23 5.04 2.98 8.11
CA ALA A 23 5.24 2.19 9.32
C ALA A 23 4.57 0.81 9.24
N VAL A 24 3.38 0.70 8.62
CA VAL A 24 2.71 -0.58 8.36
C VAL A 24 3.57 -1.46 7.45
N ILE A 25 4.08 -0.90 6.35
CA ILE A 25 4.93 -1.63 5.40
C ILE A 25 6.17 -2.17 6.12
N MET A 26 6.85 -1.33 6.91
CA MET A 26 8.01 -1.75 7.72
C MET A 26 7.67 -2.82 8.76
N ALA A 27 6.46 -2.79 9.36
CA ALA A 27 6.04 -3.82 10.29
C ALA A 27 5.84 -5.18 9.59
N VAL A 28 5.38 -5.18 8.33
CA VAL A 28 5.19 -6.39 7.52
C VAL A 28 6.52 -6.96 7.03
N THR A 29 7.46 -6.12 6.57
CA THR A 29 8.74 -6.58 6.02
C THR A 29 9.62 -7.27 7.07
N ARG A 30 9.50 -6.91 8.35
CA ARG A 30 10.22 -7.57 9.46
C ARG A 30 9.94 -9.07 9.59
N TYR A 31 8.77 -9.54 9.16
CA TYR A 31 8.43 -10.97 9.17
C TYR A 31 8.97 -11.73 7.95
N HIS A 32 9.53 -11.02 6.97
CA HIS A 32 9.97 -11.55 5.68
C HIS A 32 11.42 -11.15 5.40
N LEU A 33 12.32 -11.55 6.30
CA LEU A 33 13.77 -11.41 6.12
C LEU A 33 14.15 -11.99 4.74
N TYR A 34 14.90 -11.25 3.93
CA TYR A 34 15.29 -11.55 2.53
C TYR A 34 14.28 -11.23 1.42
N GLN A 35 13.03 -10.87 1.73
CA GLN A 35 12.04 -10.49 0.70
C GLN A 35 11.67 -9.01 0.74
N GLU A 36 12.28 -8.23 1.64
CA GLU A 36 11.96 -6.81 1.84
C GLU A 36 12.01 -6.02 0.53
N GLU A 37 13.09 -6.11 -0.24
CA GLU A 37 13.24 -5.39 -1.51
C GLU A 37 12.16 -5.80 -2.53
N ALA A 38 11.85 -7.09 -2.63
CA ALA A 38 10.80 -7.60 -3.51
C ALA A 38 9.40 -7.11 -3.10
N ILE A 39 9.13 -7.05 -1.79
CA ILE A 39 7.88 -6.51 -1.24
C ILE A 39 7.77 -5.02 -1.57
N LEU A 40 8.84 -4.25 -1.36
CA LEU A 40 8.85 -2.82 -1.63
C LEU A 40 8.64 -2.52 -3.13
N HIS A 41 9.29 -3.28 -4.02
CA HIS A 41 9.04 -3.17 -5.47
C HIS A 41 7.60 -3.55 -5.85
N GLY A 42 7.06 -4.63 -5.28
CA GLY A 42 5.66 -5.02 -5.51
C GLY A 42 4.66 -3.96 -5.04
N VAL A 43 4.91 -3.33 -3.90
CA VAL A 43 4.10 -2.21 -3.38
C VAL A 43 4.21 -1.00 -4.31
N GLN A 44 5.41 -0.66 -4.77
CA GLN A 44 5.61 0.43 -5.74
C GLN A 44 4.80 0.20 -7.02
N GLU A 45 4.91 -0.98 -7.64
CA GLU A 45 4.14 -1.30 -8.85
C GLU A 45 2.63 -1.19 -8.62
N ALA A 46 2.13 -1.66 -7.49
CA ALA A 46 0.70 -1.58 -7.16
C ALA A 46 0.23 -0.13 -7.03
N ILE A 47 1.05 0.74 -6.40
CA ILE A 47 0.78 2.18 -6.29
C ILE A 47 0.80 2.85 -7.67
N GLU A 48 1.81 2.57 -8.49
CA GLU A 48 1.92 3.13 -9.84
C GLU A 48 0.72 2.74 -10.71
N ARG A 49 0.29 1.47 -10.66
CA ARG A 49 -0.92 1.00 -11.35
C ARG A 49 -2.15 1.79 -10.89
N ARG A 50 -2.33 1.98 -9.58
CA ARG A 50 -3.46 2.75 -9.03
C ARG A 50 -3.44 4.20 -9.49
N LEU A 51 -2.28 4.86 -9.44
CA LEU A 51 -2.11 6.24 -9.89
C LEU A 51 -2.40 6.38 -11.38
N ASN A 52 -1.95 5.43 -12.20
CA ASN A 52 -2.22 5.43 -13.64
C ASN A 52 -3.71 5.23 -13.94
N SER A 53 -4.42 4.37 -13.20
CA SER A 53 -5.87 4.22 -13.32
C SER A 53 -6.63 5.51 -13.00
N LEU A 54 -6.19 6.27 -11.99
CA LEU A 54 -6.81 7.56 -11.65
C LEU A 54 -6.62 8.59 -12.78
N LYS A 55 -5.41 8.67 -13.35
CA LYS A 55 -5.12 9.54 -14.51
C LYS A 55 -5.90 9.16 -15.77
N GLY A 56 -6.14 7.86 -15.97
CA GLY A 56 -6.97 7.35 -17.06
C GLY A 56 -8.43 7.76 -16.90
N ALA A 57 -8.98 7.64 -15.69
CA ALA A 57 -10.34 8.07 -15.37
C ALA A 57 -10.57 9.59 -15.55
N GLU A 58 -9.54 10.41 -15.32
CA GLU A 58 -9.60 11.85 -15.61
C GLU A 58 -9.72 12.17 -17.11
N LYS A 59 -9.13 11.35 -17.99
CA LYS A 59 -9.23 11.54 -19.44
C LYS A 59 -10.59 11.16 -20.00
N ASP A 60 -11.24 10.13 -19.46
CA ASP A 60 -12.62 9.77 -19.84
C ASP A 60 -13.63 10.82 -19.39
N ALA A 61 -13.40 11.50 -18.26
CA ALA A 61 -14.27 12.58 -17.79
C ALA A 61 -14.17 13.87 -18.65
N GLN A 62 -13.03 14.13 -19.30
CA GLN A 62 -12.82 15.31 -20.15
C GLN A 62 -13.31 15.15 -21.60
N SER A 63 -13.57 13.92 -22.09
CA SER A 63 -14.14 13.70 -23.43
C SER A 63 -15.68 13.78 -23.50
N VAL A 64 -16.34 14.05 -22.38
CA VAL A 64 -17.82 14.12 -22.27
C VAL A 64 -18.31 15.56 -22.01
N LEU A 65 -17.39 16.54 -21.92
CA LEU A 65 -17.68 17.98 -21.84
C LEU A 65 -17.30 18.68 -23.14
#